data_AF-A0A6B0CV45-F1
#
_entry.id   AF-A0A6B0CV45-F1
#
_cell.length_a   1.000
_cell.length_b   1.000
_cell.length_c   1.000
_cell.angle_alpha   90.00
_cell.angle_beta   90.00
_cell.angle_gamma   90.00
#
_symmetry.space_group_name_H-M   'P 1'
#
loop_
_entity.id
_entity.type
_entity.pdbx_description
1 polymer ?
#
loop_
_entity_poly.entity_id
_entity_poly.type
_entity_poly.pdbx_seq_one_letter_code
_entity_poly.pdbx_strand_id
1 'polypeptide(L)' 'MSNVLELTIPASTANLGVGFDSIGMALDKFLHLSVKETSG' A
#
# COMPACT_ATOMS: atom_id res chain seq x y z
N MET A 1 17.36 1.12 -20.97
CA MET A 1 16.00 0.69 -20.55
C MET A 1 15.51 1.68 -19.51
N SER A 2 14.24 2.11 -19.56
CA SER A 2 13.63 2.85 -18.44
C SER A 2 13.23 1.86 -17.35
N ASN A 3 13.68 2.09 -16.12
CA ASN A 3 13.25 1.30 -14.97
C ASN A 3 11.81 1.69 -14.61
N VAL A 4 10.92 0.72 -14.59
CA VAL A 4 9.53 0.87 -14.14
C VAL A 4 9.31 -0.07 -12.95
N LEU A 5 8.83 0.49 -11.84
CA LEU A 5 8.46 -0.24 -10.64
C LEU A 5 6.93 -0.32 -10.55
N GLU A 6 6.41 -1.53 -10.48
CA GLU A 6 4.98 -1.81 -10.28
C GLU A 6 4.73 -2.20 -8.81
N LEU A 7 3.85 -1.47 -8.13
CA LEU A 7 3.45 -1.73 -6.74
C LEU A 7 1.94 -1.92 -6.63
N THR A 8 1.53 -2.88 -5.81
CA THR A 8 0.14 -3.07 -5.40
C THR A 8 0.07 -3.00 -3.88
N ILE A 9 -0.59 -1.98 -3.35
CA ILE A 9 -0.64 -1.69 -1.92
C ILE A 9 -2.08 -1.91 -1.40
N PRO A 10 -2.30 -2.80 -0.41
CA PRO A 10 -3.62 -2.97 0.18
C PRO A 10 -3.97 -1.76 1.05
N ALA A 11 -5.24 -1.36 1.01
CA ALA A 11 -5.81 -0.50 2.03
C ALA A 11 -5.80 -1.24 3.37
N SER A 12 -5.69 -0.51 4.47
CA SER A 12 -5.76 -1.07 5.81
C SER A 12 -6.68 -0.27 6.71
N THR A 13 -7.13 -0.89 7.77
CA THR A 13 -7.80 -0.25 8.90
C THR A 13 -7.12 -0.64 10.20
N ALA A 14 -7.31 0.14 11.26
CA ALA A 14 -6.72 -0.08 12.58
C ALA A 14 -7.77 0.14 13.69
N ASN A 15 -7.36 -0.06 14.95
CA ASN A 15 -8.21 0.12 16.13
C ASN A 15 -9.44 -0.80 16.15
N LEU A 16 -9.24 -2.06 15.76
CA LEU A 16 -10.28 -3.07 15.75
C LEU A 16 -10.48 -3.65 17.17
N GLY A 17 -11.61 -3.32 17.79
CA GLY A 17 -12.01 -3.88 19.09
C GLY A 17 -11.02 -3.55 20.22
N VAL A 18 -10.69 -4.55 21.04
CA VAL A 18 -9.78 -4.41 22.19
C VAL A 18 -8.31 -4.15 21.80
N GLY A 19 -7.97 -4.26 20.51
CA GLY A 19 -6.62 -4.08 19.98
C GLY A 19 -6.26 -2.64 19.62
N PHE A 20 -6.67 -1.67 20.45
CA PHE A 20 -6.38 -0.25 20.23
C PHE A 20 -4.87 -0.04 20.03
N ASP A 21 -4.51 0.64 18.93
CA ASP A 21 -3.13 0.94 18.49
C ASP A 21 -2.19 -0.27 18.29
N SER A 22 -2.71 -1.50 18.36
CA SER A 22 -1.89 -2.74 18.29
C SER A 22 -2.29 -3.66 17.13
N ILE A 23 -3.51 -3.52 16.60
CA ILE A 23 -4.03 -4.38 15.54
C ILE A 23 -4.50 -3.55 14.35
N GLY A 24 -4.03 -3.95 13.17
CA GLY A 24 -4.54 -3.50 11.89
C GLY A 24 -4.89 -4.69 10.98
N MET A 25 -5.77 -4.45 10.01
CA MET A 25 -6.22 -5.46 9.05
C MET A 25 -6.11 -4.89 7.64
N ALA A 26 -5.47 -5.64 6.75
CA ALA A 26 -5.49 -5.37 5.33
C ALA A 26 -6.88 -5.68 4.75
N LEU A 27 -7.36 -4.83 3.85
CA LEU A 27 -8.64 -4.97 3.17
C LEU A 27 -8.40 -5.39 1.72
N ASP A 28 -9.39 -6.06 1.13
CA ASP A 28 -9.42 -6.44 -0.30
C ASP A 28 -9.75 -5.23 -1.19
N LYS A 29 -8.94 -4.17 -1.06
CA LYS A 29 -9.03 -2.92 -1.82
C LYS A 29 -7.62 -2.41 -2.01
N PHE A 30 -7.23 -2.13 -3.26
CA PHE A 30 -5.83 -1.90 -3.59
C PHE A 30 -5.59 -0.56 -4.29
N LEU A 31 -4.43 0.03 -4.02
CA LEU A 31 -3.83 1.08 -4.84
C LEU A 31 -2.77 0.45 -5.74
N HIS A 32 -2.89 0.66 -7.04
CA HIS A 32 -1.92 0.19 -8.04
C HIS A 32 -1.08 1.38 -8.52
N LEU A 33 0.25 1.28 -8.41
CA LEU A 33 1.19 2.33 -8.79
C LEU A 33 2.19 1.79 -9.82
N SER A 34 2.33 2.51 -10.93
CA SER A 34 3.41 2.34 -11.89
C SER A 34 4.34 3.55 -11.80
N VAL A 35 5.56 3.34 -11.34
CA VAL A 35 6.53 4.41 -11.08
C VAL A 35 7.67 4.29 -12.09
N LYS A 36 7.90 5.35 -12.86
CA LYS A 36 8.99 5.42 -13.83
C LYS A 36 10.07 6.37 -13.35
N GLU A 37 11.32 5.90 -13.37
CA GLU A 37 12.48 6.75 -13.12
C GLU A 37 12.57 7.83 -14.22
N THR A 38 12.64 9.11 -13.83
CA THR A 38 12.86 10.24 -14.74
C THR A 38 14.25 10.82 -14.52
N SER A 39 14.96 11.12 -15.61
CA SER A 39 16.20 11.89 -15.56
C SER A 39 15.86 13.35 -15.25
N GLY A 40 16.55 13.92 -14.26
CA GLY A 40 16.50 15.36 -13.95
C GLY A 40 17.38 16.19 -14.88
#